data_AF-A0A1Y0I7G1-F1
#
_entry.id   AF-A0A1Y0I7G1-F1
#
_cell.length_a   1.000
_cell.length_b   1.000
_cell.length_c   1.000
_cell.angle_alpha   90.00
_cell.angle_beta   90.00
_cell.angle_gamma   90.00
#
_symmetry.space_group_name_H-M   'P 1'
#
loop_
_entity.id
_entity.type
_entity.pdbx_description
1 polymer ?
#
loop_
_entity_poly.entity_id
_entity_poly.type
_entity_poly.pdbx_seq_one_letter_code
_entity_poly.pdbx_strand_id
1 'polypeptide(L)'
;MDTIIKETKVIDAEEKKRGFWFSLFLVLMLIANPLSAAIYLLSPEPIAALYPNASLGIVYFLGIMSLLNVAFAISIWYWKKVGIYAFYGVVALAFIINLYIGVGFIAALTGLIGGVIMFLCTRKKMQHFS
;
A
#
# COMPACT_ATOMS: atom_id res chain seq x y z
N MET A 1 -9.21 25.24 -41.47
CA MET A 1 -7.89 24.69 -41.06
C MET A 1 -7.78 24.66 -39.54
N ASP A 2 -8.02 25.80 -38.85
CA ASP A 2 -7.94 25.88 -37.38
C ASP A 2 -8.95 24.99 -36.64
N THR A 3 -10.13 24.76 -37.21
CA THR A 3 -11.14 23.86 -36.62
C THR A 3 -10.69 22.40 -36.60
N ILE A 4 -9.94 21.97 -37.63
CA ILE A 4 -9.44 20.60 -37.77
C ILE A 4 -8.25 20.37 -36.83
N ILE A 5 -7.36 21.36 -36.67
CA ILE A 5 -6.22 21.28 -35.74
C ILE A 5 -6.69 21.22 -34.28
N LYS A 6 -7.82 21.88 -33.97
CA LYS A 6 -8.42 21.82 -32.63
C LYS A 6 -9.03 20.45 -32.32
N GLU A 7 -9.62 19.77 -33.30
CA GLU A 7 -10.13 18.41 -33.12
C GLU A 7 -9.02 17.37 -33.03
N THR A 8 -7.91 17.50 -33.80
CA THR A 8 -6.80 16.53 -33.74
C THR A 8 -6.02 16.56 -32.42
N LYS A 9 -5.96 17.71 -31.74
CA LYS A 9 -5.27 17.82 -30.43
C LYS A 9 -6.10 17.27 -29.27
N VAL A 10 -7.39 17.00 -29.49
CA VAL A 10 -8.32 16.42 -28.50
C VAL A 10 -8.28 14.89 -28.52
N ILE A 11 -7.64 14.29 -29.54
CA ILE A 11 -7.48 12.84 -29.66
C ILE A 11 -6.39 12.38 -28.67
N ASP A 12 -6.84 11.70 -27.61
CA ASP A 12 -6.08 10.81 -26.72
C ASP A 12 -5.12 11.39 -25.67
N ALA A 13 -5.50 12.49 -25.03
CA ALA A 13 -5.16 12.61 -23.61
C ALA A 13 -6.10 11.67 -22.82
N GLU A 14 -5.80 10.36 -22.80
CA GLU A 14 -6.57 9.39 -22.00
C GLU A 14 -6.62 9.89 -20.55
N GLU A 15 -7.76 10.45 -20.17
CA GLU A 15 -7.91 11.18 -18.92
C GLU A 15 -7.63 10.20 -17.78
N LYS A 16 -6.64 10.50 -16.91
CA LYS A 16 -6.20 9.61 -15.82
C LYS A 16 -7.33 9.36 -14.83
N LYS A 17 -8.20 8.41 -15.11
CA LYS A 17 -9.36 8.09 -14.27
C LYS A 17 -9.03 6.98 -13.30
N ARG A 18 -9.11 7.30 -12.01
CA ARG A 18 -9.03 6.30 -10.94
C ARG A 18 -10.37 5.57 -10.83
N GLY A 19 -10.32 4.25 -10.73
CA GLY A 19 -11.54 3.47 -10.52
C GLY A 19 -11.96 3.53 -9.05
N PHE A 20 -13.25 3.37 -8.77
CA PHE A 20 -13.81 3.39 -7.42
C PHE A 20 -13.05 2.47 -6.44
N TRP A 21 -12.85 1.21 -6.81
CA TRP A 21 -12.14 0.22 -6.00
C TRP A 21 -10.70 0.62 -5.67
N PHE A 22 -10.02 1.27 -6.61
CA PHE A 22 -8.65 1.70 -6.39
C PHE A 22 -8.60 2.91 -5.43
N SER A 23 -9.51 3.87 -5.59
CA SER A 23 -9.64 4.98 -4.65
C SER A 23 -9.99 4.50 -3.25
N LEU A 24 -10.98 3.59 -3.13
CA LEU A 24 -11.39 3.01 -1.86
C LEU A 24 -10.23 2.31 -1.15
N PHE A 25 -9.48 1.48 -1.88
CA PHE A 25 -8.33 0.78 -1.32
C PHE A 25 -7.26 1.75 -0.80
N LEU A 26 -6.94 2.81 -1.55
CA LEU A 26 -5.98 3.81 -1.10
C LEU A 26 -6.47 4.60 0.11
N VAL A 27 -7.76 4.95 0.17
CA VAL A 27 -8.33 5.60 1.37
C VAL A 27 -8.23 4.68 2.59
N LEU A 28 -8.55 3.39 2.42
CA LEU A 28 -8.37 2.40 3.50
C LEU A 28 -6.91 2.33 3.94
N MET A 29 -5.95 2.32 3.02
CA MET A 29 -4.52 2.37 3.37
C MET A 29 -4.16 3.66 4.14
N LEU A 30 -4.71 4.81 3.75
CA LEU A 30 -4.45 6.09 4.41
C LEU A 30 -5.07 6.19 5.81
N ILE A 31 -6.03 5.32 6.16
CA ILE A 31 -6.65 5.29 7.49
C ILE A 31 -6.05 4.16 8.35
N ALA A 32 -5.93 2.95 7.78
CA ALA A 32 -5.47 1.78 8.50
C ALA A 32 -3.99 1.89 8.91
N ASN A 33 -3.13 2.45 8.06
CA ASN A 33 -1.70 2.54 8.36
C ASN A 33 -1.38 3.55 9.47
N PRO A 34 -1.96 4.77 9.52
CA PRO A 34 -1.76 5.65 10.68
C PRO A 34 -2.30 5.06 11.97
N LEU A 35 -3.45 4.37 11.93
CA LEU A 35 -3.98 3.68 13.10
C LEU A 35 -3.04 2.57 13.59
N SER A 36 -2.52 1.76 12.65
CA SER A 36 -1.53 0.72 12.97
C SER A 36 -0.24 1.32 13.54
N ALA A 37 0.25 2.41 12.95
CA ALA A 37 1.41 3.13 13.48
C ALA A 37 1.17 3.66 14.90
N ALA A 38 0.00 4.23 15.18
CA ALA A 38 -0.35 4.69 16.51
C ALA A 38 -0.35 3.54 17.53
N ILE A 39 -0.97 2.40 17.19
CA ILE A 39 -0.97 1.21 18.05
C ILE A 39 0.46 0.73 18.30
N TYR A 40 1.26 0.55 17.24
CA TYR A 40 2.60 -0.02 17.36
C TYR A 40 3.61 0.91 18.04
N LEU A 41 3.49 2.23 17.89
CA LEU A 41 4.44 3.19 18.46
C LEU A 41 4.06 3.66 19.87
N LEU A 42 2.76 3.77 20.16
CA LEU A 42 2.27 4.30 21.43
C LEU A 42 1.91 3.20 22.45
N SER A 43 1.66 1.99 21.99
CA SER A 43 1.28 0.85 22.84
C SER A 43 1.81 -0.46 22.26
N PRO A 44 3.15 -0.64 22.21
CA PRO A 44 3.77 -1.85 21.65
C PRO A 44 3.61 -3.10 22.52
N GLU A 45 3.48 -2.94 23.84
CA GLU A 45 3.53 -4.05 24.81
C GLU A 45 2.41 -5.08 24.61
N PRO A 46 1.13 -4.68 24.37
CA PRO A 46 0.08 -5.64 24.05
C PRO A 46 0.39 -6.48 22.80
N ILE A 47 1.00 -5.89 21.79
CA ILE A 47 1.35 -6.60 20.55
C ILE A 47 2.50 -7.57 20.78
N ALA A 48 3.53 -7.15 21.53
CA ALA A 48 4.64 -8.02 21.90
C ALA A 48 4.19 -9.20 22.78
N ALA A 49 3.20 -8.99 23.65
CA ALA A 49 2.64 -10.05 24.50
C ALA A 49 1.78 -11.07 23.73
N LEU A 50 1.17 -10.67 22.61
CA LEU A 50 0.34 -11.55 21.78
C LEU A 50 1.15 -12.55 20.95
N TYR A 51 2.40 -12.21 20.61
CA TYR A 51 3.21 -12.98 19.67
C TYR A 51 4.53 -13.40 20.31
N PRO A 52 4.82 -14.72 20.41
CA PRO A 52 5.90 -15.24 21.23
C PRO A 52 7.30 -14.77 20.80
N ASN A 53 7.50 -14.47 19.52
CA ASN A 53 8.78 -14.03 18.97
C ASN A 53 8.83 -12.52 18.66
N ALA A 54 7.77 -11.76 19.01
CA ALA A 54 7.74 -10.32 18.79
C ALA A 54 8.47 -9.58 19.89
N SER A 55 9.70 -9.12 19.61
CA SER A 55 10.38 -8.16 20.47
C SER A 55 9.78 -6.76 20.31
N LEU A 56 9.92 -5.91 21.33
CA LEU A 56 9.50 -4.49 21.23
C LEU A 56 10.14 -3.79 20.02
N GLY A 57 11.41 -4.11 19.71
CA GLY A 57 12.10 -3.56 18.53
C GLY A 57 11.41 -3.91 17.22
N ILE A 58 10.89 -5.14 17.08
CA ILE A 58 10.12 -5.55 15.89
C ILE A 58 8.79 -4.79 15.84
N VAL A 59 8.11 -4.60 16.98
CA VAL A 59 6.84 -3.86 17.01
C VAL A 59 7.05 -2.40 16.63
N TYR A 60 8.07 -1.73 17.15
CA TYR A 60 8.43 -0.38 16.72
C TYR A 60 8.79 -0.30 15.24
N PHE A 61 9.52 -1.30 14.73
CA PHE A 61 9.83 -1.40 13.30
C PHE A 61 8.56 -1.50 12.46
N LEU A 62 7.57 -2.31 12.87
CA LEU A 62 6.25 -2.38 12.23
C LEU A 62 5.51 -1.03 12.27
N GLY A 63 5.66 -0.26 13.35
CA GLY A 63 5.15 1.11 13.47
C GLY A 63 5.75 2.06 12.42
N ILE A 64 7.08 2.06 12.29
CA ILE A 64 7.78 2.86 11.27
C ILE A 64 7.37 2.42 9.86
N MET A 65 7.31 1.10 9.62
CA MET A 65 6.86 0.53 8.35
C MET A 65 5.43 0.96 8.01
N SER A 66 4.55 1.07 9.00
CA SER A 66 3.18 1.56 8.80
C SER A 66 3.19 3.03 8.34
N LEU A 67 4.01 3.90 8.93
CA LEU A 67 4.18 5.28 8.47
C LEU A 67 4.74 5.36 7.04
N LEU A 68 5.74 4.54 6.71
CA LEU A 68 6.25 4.45 5.33
C LEU A 68 5.15 4.00 4.37
N ASN A 69 4.28 3.10 4.79
CA ASN A 69 3.17 2.62 3.97
C ASN A 69 2.13 3.73 3.68
N VAL A 70 1.96 4.71 4.59
CA VAL A 70 1.20 5.94 4.31
C VAL A 70 1.86 6.75 3.20
N ALA A 71 3.18 6.96 3.28
CA ALA A 71 3.92 7.68 2.26
C ALA A 71 3.84 6.97 0.89
N PHE A 72 3.87 5.63 0.88
CA PHE A 72 3.66 4.84 -0.33
C PHE A 72 2.24 4.98 -0.87
N ALA A 73 1.20 4.93 -0.02
CA ALA A 73 -0.18 5.17 -0.42
C ALA A 73 -0.36 6.57 -1.05
N ILE A 74 0.26 7.61 -0.48
CA ILE A 74 0.27 8.97 -1.03
C ILE A 74 0.99 9.00 -2.38
N SER A 75 2.16 8.37 -2.49
CA SER A 75 2.92 8.27 -3.75
C SER A 75 2.10 7.61 -4.86
N ILE A 76 1.38 6.53 -4.54
CA ILE A 76 0.46 5.85 -5.46
C ILE A 76 -0.74 6.74 -5.79
N TRP A 77 -1.24 7.51 -4.82
CA TRP A 77 -2.28 8.50 -5.04
C TRP A 77 -1.85 9.59 -6.04
N TYR A 78 -0.56 9.89 -6.12
CA TYR A 78 0.01 10.80 -7.14
C TYR A 78 0.52 10.07 -8.39
N TRP A 79 0.09 8.82 -8.61
CA TRP A 79 0.44 8.02 -9.78
C TRP A 79 1.96 7.83 -9.96
N LYS A 80 2.70 7.64 -8.87
CA LYS A 80 4.14 7.34 -8.92
C LYS A 80 4.39 5.84 -8.87
N LYS A 81 5.14 5.30 -9.84
CA LYS A 81 5.46 3.85 -9.89
C LYS A 81 6.24 3.38 -8.66
N VAL A 82 7.11 4.24 -8.13
CA VAL A 82 7.92 3.96 -6.94
C VAL A 82 7.05 3.53 -5.77
N GLY A 83 5.88 4.15 -5.57
CA GLY A 83 4.97 3.77 -4.49
C GLY A 83 4.45 2.34 -4.61
N ILE A 84 4.17 1.87 -5.84
CA ILE A 84 3.71 0.49 -6.09
C ILE A 84 4.81 -0.51 -5.75
N TYR A 85 6.03 -0.29 -6.24
CA TYR A 85 7.15 -1.20 -5.99
C TYR A 85 7.53 -1.22 -4.51
N ALA A 86 7.55 -0.06 -3.86
CA ALA A 86 7.79 0.04 -2.42
C ALA A 86 6.71 -0.71 -1.63
N PHE A 87 5.43 -0.57 -1.99
CA PHE A 87 4.34 -1.32 -1.37
C PHE A 87 4.51 -2.83 -1.48
N TYR A 88 4.90 -3.36 -2.65
CA TYR A 88 5.20 -4.80 -2.78
C TYR A 88 6.36 -5.24 -1.90
N GLY A 89 7.38 -4.40 -1.75
CA GLY A 89 8.47 -4.63 -0.79
C GLY A 89 7.96 -4.74 0.65
N VAL A 90 7.05 -3.85 1.06
CA VAL A 90 6.40 -3.91 2.39
C VAL A 90 5.59 -5.18 2.55
N VAL A 91 4.78 -5.57 1.55
CA VAL A 91 3.95 -6.78 1.61
C VAL A 91 4.82 -8.03 1.78
N ALA A 92 5.90 -8.15 1.00
CA ALA A 92 6.82 -9.28 1.10
C ALA A 92 7.54 -9.31 2.46
N LEU A 93 8.02 -8.16 2.93
CA LEU A 93 8.69 -8.07 4.23
C LEU A 93 7.73 -8.36 5.40
N ALA A 94 6.51 -7.82 5.35
CA ALA A 94 5.48 -8.07 6.36
C ALA A 94 5.10 -9.55 6.43
N PHE A 95 5.02 -10.24 5.28
CA PHE A 95 4.81 -11.68 5.27
C PHE A 95 5.91 -12.45 6.00
N ILE A 96 7.18 -12.12 5.72
CA ILE A 96 8.34 -12.74 6.39
C ILE A 96 8.30 -12.45 7.91
N ILE A 97 8.04 -11.21 8.30
CA ILE A 97 7.94 -10.83 9.72
C ILE A 97 6.80 -11.55 10.40
N ASN A 98 5.61 -11.64 9.78
CA ASN A 98 4.46 -12.34 10.34
C ASN A 98 4.75 -13.83 10.60
N LEU A 99 5.46 -14.48 9.67
CA LEU A 99 5.92 -15.85 9.89
C LEU A 99 6.92 -15.94 11.05
N TYR A 100 7.88 -15.01 11.12
CA TYR A 100 8.89 -14.96 12.18
C TYR A 100 8.27 -14.76 13.57
N ILE A 101 7.35 -13.80 13.72
CA ILE A 101 6.75 -13.47 15.03
C ILE A 101 5.76 -14.54 15.52
N GLY A 102 5.38 -15.49 14.66
CA GLY A 102 4.50 -16.60 15.03
C GLY A 102 3.01 -16.35 14.82
N VAL A 103 2.63 -15.43 13.92
CA VAL A 103 1.21 -15.19 13.54
C VAL A 103 0.55 -16.45 12.94
N GLY A 104 1.36 -17.39 12.46
CA GLY A 104 0.90 -18.61 11.79
C GLY A 104 0.76 -18.42 10.27
N PHE A 105 0.87 -19.51 9.53
CA PHE A 105 0.98 -19.48 8.06
C PHE A 105 -0.27 -18.90 7.38
N ILE A 106 -1.46 -19.35 7.78
CA ILE A 106 -2.74 -18.91 7.18
C ILE A 106 -2.96 -17.42 7.42
N ALA A 107 -2.73 -16.95 8.64
CA ALA A 107 -2.89 -15.54 8.98
C ALA A 107 -1.83 -14.68 8.26
N ALA A 108 -0.59 -15.15 8.13
CA ALA A 108 0.44 -14.45 7.35
C ALA A 108 0.04 -14.28 5.86
N LEU A 109 -0.60 -15.29 5.25
CA LEU A 109 -1.09 -15.21 3.86
C LEU A 109 -2.14 -14.11 3.67
N THR A 110 -2.94 -13.79 4.68
CA THR A 110 -3.94 -12.72 4.56
C THR A 110 -3.29 -11.36 4.33
N GLY A 111 -2.07 -11.14 4.82
CA GLY A 111 -1.27 -9.94 4.54
C GLY A 111 -0.93 -9.76 3.05
N LEU A 112 -0.92 -10.84 2.26
CA LEU A 112 -0.67 -10.79 0.82
C LEU A 112 -1.87 -10.29 0.02
N ILE A 113 -3.08 -10.31 0.59
CA ILE A 113 -4.32 -9.87 -0.08
C ILE A 113 -4.19 -8.42 -0.54
N GLY A 114 -3.57 -7.55 0.27
CA GLY A 114 -3.31 -6.16 -0.12
C GLY A 114 -2.46 -6.06 -1.39
N GLY A 115 -1.46 -6.93 -1.55
CA GLY A 115 -0.65 -7.06 -2.77
C GLY A 115 -1.49 -7.46 -3.98
N VAL A 116 -2.37 -8.45 -3.82
CA VAL A 116 -3.28 -8.90 -4.89
C VAL A 116 -4.23 -7.78 -5.31
N ILE A 117 -4.84 -7.07 -4.36
CA ILE A 117 -5.74 -5.94 -4.65
C ILE A 117 -4.98 -4.84 -5.41
N MET A 118 -3.77 -4.50 -4.97
CA MET A 118 -2.91 -3.52 -5.65
C MET A 118 -2.64 -3.95 -7.10
N PHE A 119 -2.26 -5.21 -7.32
CA PHE A 119 -2.00 -5.75 -8.64
C PHE A 119 -3.23 -5.64 -9.55
N LEU A 120 -4.39 -6.06 -9.07
CA LEU A 120 -5.64 -6.01 -9.85
C LEU A 120 -6.03 -4.57 -10.19
N CYS A 121 -5.85 -3.63 -9.28
CA CYS A 121 -6.17 -2.21 -9.49
C CYS A 121 -5.20 -1.50 -10.45
N THR A 122 -3.92 -1.91 -10.47
CA THR A 122 -2.86 -1.21 -11.21
C THR A 122 -2.49 -1.88 -12.54
N ARG A 123 -2.67 -3.19 -12.72
CA ARG A 123 -2.18 -3.95 -13.89
C ARG A 123 -2.61 -3.40 -15.25
N LYS A 124 -3.84 -2.85 -15.35
CA LYS A 124 -4.36 -2.27 -16.61
C LYS A 124 -4.04 -0.78 -16.76
N LYS A 125 -3.51 -0.14 -15.71
CA LYS A 125 -3.30 1.31 -15.63
C LYS A 125 -1.83 1.68 -15.42
N MET A 126 -0.92 0.71 -15.52
CA MET A 126 0.50 0.90 -15.24
C MET A 126 1.14 1.98 -16.13
N GLN A 127 0.61 2.15 -17.35
CA GLN A 127 1.01 3.21 -18.28
C GLN A 127 0.74 4.63 -17.75
N HIS A 128 -0.24 4.81 -16.86
CA HIS A 128 -0.59 6.11 -16.28
C HIS A 128 0.35 6.52 -15.15
N PHE A 129 1.14 5.59 -14.62
CA PHE A 129 2.10 5.86 -13.57
C PHE A 129 3.41 6.40 -14.16
N SER A 130 3.89 7.51 -13.62
CA SER A 130 5.20 8.09 -13.95
C SER A 130 6.29 7.35 -13.19
#